data_AF-A0A967WKX5-F1
#
_entry.id   AF-A0A967WKX5-F1
#
_cell.length_a   1.000
_cell.length_b   1.000
_cell.length_c   1.000
_cell.angle_alpha   90.00
_cell.angle_beta   90.00
_cell.angle_gamma   90.00
#
_symmetry.space_group_name_H-M   'P 1'
#
loop_
_entity.id
_entity.type
_entity.pdbx_description
1 polymer ?
#
loop_
_entity_poly.entity_id
_entity_poly.type
_entity_poly.pdbx_seq_one_letter_code
_entity_poly.pdbx_strand_id
1 'polypeptide(L)'
;MTPAEQIALWADKLRDISAMGLHFSKNVHDEEAFRAVQTIAMEMLALATGESLEQMESFRASVFSRPTPISAGDAAVIDDRGRILLVQRADNGKWAMPGGALEVGETPAEGVVREKPTHALEVLDVGWFPKDGLPEEIDPAHVTRIPEAYRVWHGDRRAVFDGIGFA
;
A
#
# COMPACT_ATOMS: atom_id res chain seq x y z
N MET A 1 10.88 -16.51 -14.21
CA MET A 1 11.67 -16.08 -13.06
C MET A 1 12.74 -17.12 -12.79
N THR A 2 14.00 -16.73 -12.72
CA THR A 2 15.11 -17.60 -12.31
C THR A 2 15.09 -17.80 -10.79
N PRO A 3 15.79 -18.82 -10.25
CA PRO A 3 15.93 -18.97 -8.80
C PRO A 3 16.54 -17.72 -8.12
N ALA A 4 17.52 -17.08 -8.77
CA ALA A 4 18.15 -15.86 -8.26
C ALA A 4 17.15 -14.70 -8.19
N GLU A 5 16.37 -14.48 -9.26
CA GLU A 5 15.31 -13.45 -9.27
C GLU A 5 14.27 -13.70 -8.18
N GLN A 6 13.89 -14.96 -7.93
CA GLN A 6 12.93 -15.32 -6.89
C GLN A 6 13.48 -15.06 -5.48
N ILE A 7 14.76 -15.36 -5.24
CA ILE A 7 15.43 -15.07 -3.96
C ILE A 7 15.53 -13.56 -3.73
N ALA A 8 15.88 -12.79 -4.76
CA ALA A 8 15.92 -11.34 -4.68
C ALA A 8 14.54 -10.75 -4.33
N LEU A 9 13.46 -11.27 -4.94
CA LEU A 9 12.10 -10.87 -4.60
C LEU A 9 11.72 -11.20 -3.15
N TRP A 10 12.06 -12.40 -2.66
CA TRP A 10 11.80 -12.76 -1.26
C TRP A 10 12.62 -11.91 -0.29
N ALA A 11 13.88 -11.64 -0.63
CA ALA A 11 14.74 -10.76 0.15
C ALA A 11 14.12 -9.36 0.27
N ASP A 12 13.66 -8.77 -0.85
CA ASP A 12 13.07 -7.44 -0.81
C ASP A 12 11.76 -7.38 -0.01
N LYS A 13 10.93 -8.45 -0.08
CA LYS A 13 9.75 -8.62 0.80
C LYS A 13 10.10 -8.68 2.28
N LEU A 14 11.09 -9.49 2.66
CA LEU A 14 11.54 -9.61 4.07
C LEU A 14 12.14 -8.28 4.58
N ARG A 15 12.88 -7.59 3.73
CA ARG A 15 13.43 -6.26 4.02
C ARG A 15 12.32 -5.24 4.27
N ASP A 16 11.24 -5.28 3.48
CA ASP A 16 10.08 -4.39 3.65
C ASP A 16 9.32 -4.67 4.96
N ILE A 17 9.00 -5.95 5.23
CA ILE A 17 8.34 -6.39 6.45
C ILE A 17 9.14 -5.99 7.70
N SER A 18 10.46 -6.26 7.69
CA SER A 18 11.33 -5.92 8.82
C SER A 18 11.46 -4.41 9.02
N ALA A 19 11.51 -3.62 7.94
CA ALA A 19 11.52 -2.17 8.05
C ALA A 19 10.22 -1.61 8.65
N MET A 20 9.06 -2.17 8.27
CA MET A 20 7.77 -1.80 8.86
C MET A 20 7.69 -2.21 10.33
N GLY A 21 8.16 -3.42 10.65
CA GLY A 21 8.27 -3.91 12.02
C GLY A 21 9.14 -3.02 12.90
N LEU A 22 10.30 -2.58 12.40
CA LEU A 22 11.17 -1.62 13.11
C LEU A 22 10.51 -0.27 13.34
N HIS A 23 9.68 0.20 12.40
CA HIS A 23 8.98 1.46 12.53
C HIS A 23 7.90 1.44 13.63
N PHE A 24 7.16 0.33 13.72
CA PHE A 24 6.04 0.20 14.67
C PHE A 24 6.38 -0.55 15.96
N SER A 25 7.58 -1.13 16.07
CA SER A 25 8.01 -1.85 17.26
C SER A 25 7.94 -0.96 18.51
N LYS A 26 7.57 -1.56 19.63
CA LYS A 26 7.43 -0.88 20.93
C LYS A 26 8.40 -1.41 21.99
N ASN A 27 9.23 -2.40 21.65
CA ASN A 27 10.18 -2.99 22.58
C ASN A 27 11.47 -3.47 21.88
N VAL A 28 12.53 -3.59 22.68
CA VAL A 28 13.88 -3.91 22.22
C VAL A 28 13.98 -5.31 21.61
N HIS A 29 13.20 -6.29 22.08
CA HIS A 29 13.27 -7.66 21.59
C HIS A 29 12.71 -7.76 20.17
N ASP A 30 11.58 -7.10 19.90
CA ASP A 30 11.01 -7.03 18.55
C ASP A 30 11.94 -6.25 17.61
N GLU A 31 12.54 -5.15 18.08
CA GLU A 31 13.53 -4.41 17.28
C GLU A 31 14.74 -5.28 16.92
N GLU A 32 15.32 -6.01 17.88
CA GLU A 32 16.43 -6.93 17.64
C GLU A 32 16.05 -8.02 16.63
N ALA A 33 14.86 -8.61 16.77
CA ALA A 33 14.34 -9.61 15.85
C ALA A 33 14.19 -9.04 14.42
N PHE A 34 13.59 -7.86 14.26
CA PHE A 34 13.44 -7.26 12.93
C PHE A 34 14.79 -6.83 12.33
N ARG A 35 15.76 -6.36 13.13
CA ARG A 35 17.14 -6.09 12.64
C ARG A 35 17.83 -7.36 12.13
N ALA A 36 17.60 -8.49 12.80
CA ALA A 36 18.13 -9.78 12.36
C ALA A 36 17.49 -10.20 11.01
N VAL A 37 16.16 -10.12 10.89
CA VAL A 37 15.45 -10.40 9.63
C VAL A 37 15.95 -9.49 8.51
N GLN A 38 16.10 -8.19 8.78
CA GLN A 38 16.57 -7.24 7.80
C GLN A 38 17.99 -7.56 7.32
N THR A 39 18.89 -7.97 8.23
CA THR A 39 20.26 -8.35 7.87
C THR A 39 20.28 -9.59 6.97
N ILE A 40 19.51 -10.63 7.30
CA ILE A 40 19.39 -11.83 6.48
C ILE A 40 18.83 -11.50 5.09
N ALA A 41 17.82 -10.63 5.03
CA ALA A 41 17.25 -10.18 3.77
C ALA A 41 18.30 -9.47 2.88
N MET A 42 19.12 -8.60 3.45
CA MET A 42 20.20 -7.92 2.72
C MET A 42 21.27 -8.90 2.20
N GLU A 43 21.65 -9.90 3.02
CA GLU A 43 22.59 -10.96 2.62
C GLU A 43 22.04 -11.80 1.47
N MET A 44 20.76 -12.16 1.53
CA MET A 44 20.08 -12.89 0.45
C MET A 44 20.05 -12.07 -0.85
N LEU A 45 19.78 -10.77 -0.76
CA LEU A 45 19.73 -9.87 -1.92
C LEU A 45 21.11 -9.72 -2.58
N ALA A 46 22.16 -9.51 -1.76
CA ALA A 46 23.53 -9.43 -2.23
C ALA A 46 23.96 -10.73 -2.93
N LEU A 47 23.66 -11.89 -2.33
CA LEU A 47 23.97 -13.19 -2.93
C LEU A 47 23.23 -13.42 -4.25
N ALA A 48 21.95 -13.03 -4.33
CA ALA A 48 21.12 -13.26 -5.50
C ALA A 48 21.49 -12.38 -6.71
N THR A 49 21.97 -11.16 -6.44
CA THR A 49 22.32 -10.16 -7.48
C THR A 49 23.81 -10.17 -7.83
N GLY A 50 24.67 -10.71 -6.96
CA GLY A 50 26.11 -10.68 -7.10
C GLY A 50 26.76 -9.36 -6.70
N GLU A 51 26.03 -8.44 -6.08
CA GLU A 51 26.58 -7.18 -5.55
C GLU A 51 27.07 -7.34 -4.10
N SER A 52 27.82 -6.37 -3.58
CA SER A 52 28.28 -6.38 -2.19
C SER A 52 27.25 -5.77 -1.23
N LEU A 53 27.27 -6.21 0.03
CA LEU A 53 26.43 -5.62 1.09
C LEU A 53 26.66 -4.10 1.24
N GLU A 54 27.90 -3.64 1.08
CA GLU A 54 28.24 -2.22 1.16
C GLU A 54 27.51 -1.40 0.11
N GLN A 55 27.42 -1.90 -1.12
CA GLN A 55 26.68 -1.26 -2.20
C GLN A 55 25.18 -1.20 -1.92
N MET A 56 24.67 -2.15 -1.13
CA MET A 56 23.25 -2.28 -0.83
C MET A 56 22.79 -1.59 0.44
N GLU A 57 23.69 -1.07 1.28
CA GLU A 57 23.34 -0.56 2.61
C GLU A 57 22.28 0.55 2.58
N SER A 58 22.21 1.32 1.48
CA SER A 58 21.15 2.32 1.26
C SER A 58 19.73 1.73 1.24
N PHE A 59 19.56 0.46 0.85
CA PHE A 59 18.26 -0.21 0.84
C PHE A 59 17.79 -0.63 2.23
N ARG A 60 18.67 -0.61 3.26
CA ARG A 60 18.30 -0.91 4.65
C ARG A 60 17.32 0.13 5.22
N ALA A 61 17.30 1.34 4.65
CA ALA A 61 16.36 2.38 5.03
C ALA A 61 14.90 1.96 4.78
N SER A 62 13.98 2.41 5.63
CA SER A 62 12.56 2.06 5.51
C SER A 62 11.92 2.69 4.26
N VAL A 63 10.75 2.19 3.86
CA VAL A 63 9.97 2.79 2.76
C VAL A 63 9.65 4.26 2.98
N PHE A 64 9.53 4.70 4.24
CA PHE A 64 9.32 6.11 4.61
C PHE A 64 10.58 6.98 4.46
N SER A 65 11.75 6.35 4.29
CA SER A 65 13.04 7.01 4.11
C SER A 65 13.53 6.97 2.66
N ARG A 66 12.72 6.45 1.74
CA ARG A 66 13.05 6.40 0.31
C ARG A 66 12.71 7.73 -0.37
N PRO A 67 13.48 8.15 -1.38
CA PRO A 67 13.20 9.37 -2.16
C PRO A 67 12.01 9.21 -3.12
N THR A 68 11.48 8.00 -3.30
CA THR A 68 10.35 7.70 -4.18
C THR A 68 9.03 7.73 -3.41
N PRO A 69 7.94 8.29 -3.97
CA PRO A 69 6.62 8.25 -3.34
C PRO A 69 6.16 6.83 -3.00
N ILE A 70 5.42 6.70 -1.89
CA ILE A 70 4.76 5.44 -1.51
C ILE A 70 3.70 5.12 -2.55
N SER A 71 3.70 3.88 -3.05
CA SER A 71 2.68 3.38 -3.95
C SER A 71 1.50 2.83 -3.15
N ALA A 72 0.30 3.32 -3.46
CA ALA A 72 -0.95 2.88 -2.86
C ALA A 72 -1.98 2.58 -3.95
N GLY A 73 -2.95 1.72 -3.65
CA GLY A 73 -4.04 1.39 -4.55
C GLY A 73 -5.39 1.46 -3.83
N ASP A 74 -6.37 2.09 -4.48
CA ASP A 74 -7.74 2.22 -3.99
C ASP A 74 -8.73 1.53 -4.96
N ALA A 75 -9.76 0.90 -4.39
CA ALA A 75 -10.81 0.19 -5.12
C ALA A 75 -12.06 1.05 -5.30
N ALA A 76 -12.35 1.47 -6.53
CA ALA A 76 -13.67 1.99 -6.86
C ALA A 76 -14.65 0.84 -7.09
N VAL A 77 -15.36 0.42 -6.04
CA VAL A 77 -16.41 -0.60 -6.15
C VAL A 77 -17.76 0.11 -6.31
N ILE A 78 -18.37 0.00 -7.49
CA ILE A 78 -19.66 0.61 -7.83
C ILE A 78 -20.69 -0.49 -8.07
N ASP A 79 -21.83 -0.42 -7.38
CA ASP A 79 -22.92 -1.39 -7.53
C ASP A 79 -23.82 -1.11 -8.75
N ASP A 80 -24.79 -2.00 -8.99
CA ASP A 80 -25.77 -1.90 -10.08
C ASP A 80 -26.69 -0.66 -9.97
N ARG A 81 -26.78 -0.06 -8.77
CA ARG A 81 -27.53 1.17 -8.50
C ARG A 81 -26.66 2.42 -8.66
N GLY A 82 -25.40 2.28 -9.07
CA GLY A 82 -24.47 3.40 -9.25
C GLY A 82 -24.02 4.03 -7.92
N ARG A 83 -24.03 3.27 -6.83
CA ARG A 83 -23.48 3.68 -5.54
C ARG A 83 -22.06 3.16 -5.39
N ILE A 84 -21.19 3.94 -4.74
CA ILE A 84 -19.81 3.55 -4.44
C ILE A 84 -19.70 3.02 -3.01
N LEU A 85 -18.91 1.96 -2.82
CA LEU A 85 -18.53 1.44 -1.51
C LEU A 85 -17.45 2.34 -0.90
N LEU A 86 -17.68 2.82 0.31
CA LEU A 86 -16.68 3.54 1.11
C LEU A 86 -16.51 2.86 2.47
N VAL A 87 -15.33 3.06 3.05
CA VAL A 87 -14.97 2.62 4.40
C VAL A 87 -14.64 3.84 5.24
N GLN A 88 -15.11 3.88 6.49
CA GLN A 88 -14.70 4.89 7.46
C GLN A 88 -13.45 4.39 8.18
N ARG A 89 -12.33 5.10 8.03
CA ARG A 89 -11.04 4.68 8.57
C ARG A 89 -10.97 4.89 10.08
N ALA A 90 -10.36 3.95 10.79
CA ALA A 90 -10.19 4.01 12.25
C ALA A 90 -9.12 5.00 12.72
N ASP A 91 -8.14 5.32 11.86
CA ASP A 91 -7.03 6.21 12.22
C ASP A 91 -7.43 7.70 12.25
N ASN A 92 -8.33 8.11 11.36
CA ASN A 92 -8.70 9.52 11.19
C ASN A 92 -10.23 9.78 11.13
N GLY A 93 -11.05 8.73 11.15
CA GLY A 93 -12.52 8.84 11.13
C GLY A 93 -13.12 9.26 9.78
N LYS A 94 -12.32 9.37 8.71
CA LYS A 94 -12.76 9.81 7.39
C LYS A 94 -13.18 8.65 6.51
N TRP A 95 -14.06 8.94 5.55
CA TRP A 95 -14.53 8.01 4.54
C TRP A 95 -13.60 8.00 3.33
N ALA A 96 -13.19 6.82 2.90
CA ALA A 96 -12.30 6.62 1.76
C ALA A 96 -12.78 5.43 0.91
N MET A 97 -12.28 5.32 -0.32
CA MET A 97 -12.41 4.06 -1.05
C MET A 97 -11.58 2.98 -0.31
N PRO A 98 -12.01 1.71 -0.31
CA PRO A 98 -11.21 0.63 0.27
C PRO A 98 -9.86 0.55 -0.45
N GLY A 99 -8.75 0.49 0.29
CA GLY A 99 -7.43 0.56 -0.31
C GLY A 99 -6.33 0.76 0.73
N GLY A 100 -5.09 0.71 0.25
CA GLY A 100 -3.91 0.77 1.12
C GLY A 100 -2.60 0.80 0.36
N ALA A 101 -1.50 0.76 1.10
CA ALA A 101 -0.16 0.68 0.53
C ALA A 101 0.02 -0.66 -0.21
N LEU A 102 0.72 -0.63 -1.35
CA LEU A 102 1.04 -1.85 -2.10
C LEU A 102 2.26 -2.54 -1.48
N GLU A 103 2.23 -3.88 -1.40
CA GLU A 103 3.39 -4.65 -0.95
C GLU A 103 4.35 -4.93 -2.11
N VAL A 104 5.61 -5.21 -1.76
CA VAL A 104 6.67 -5.50 -2.74
C VAL A 104 6.27 -6.68 -3.64
N GLY A 105 6.33 -6.45 -4.95
CA GLY A 105 6.06 -7.47 -5.96
C GLY A 105 4.57 -7.73 -6.24
N GLU A 106 3.66 -6.95 -5.64
CA GLU A 106 2.25 -6.96 -6.02
C GLU A 106 1.98 -6.02 -7.20
N THR A 107 1.05 -6.41 -8.06
CA THR A 107 0.38 -5.47 -8.96
C THR A 107 -0.65 -4.63 -8.18
N PRO A 108 -1.03 -3.43 -8.68
CA PRO A 108 -2.09 -2.64 -8.04
C PRO A 108 -3.41 -3.40 -7.85
N ALA A 109 -3.76 -4.27 -8.80
CA ALA A 109 -4.96 -5.10 -8.71
C ALA A 109 -4.86 -6.14 -7.59
N GLU A 110 -3.71 -6.77 -7.41
CA GLU A 110 -3.47 -7.73 -6.32
C GLU A 110 -3.52 -7.04 -4.96
N GLY A 111 -2.84 -5.89 -4.81
CA GLY A 111 -2.83 -5.15 -3.55
C GLY A 111 -4.23 -4.68 -3.14
N VAL A 112 -5.03 -4.16 -4.07
CA VAL A 112 -6.42 -3.80 -3.80
C VAL A 112 -7.29 -5.00 -3.38
N VAL A 113 -7.04 -6.18 -3.94
CA VAL A 113 -7.73 -7.42 -3.57
C VAL A 113 -7.29 -7.94 -2.20
N ARG A 114 -6.04 -7.69 -1.78
CA ARG A 114 -5.51 -8.00 -0.45
C ARG A 114 -6.10 -7.05 0.60
N GLU A 115 -6.14 -5.75 0.32
CA GLU A 115 -6.68 -4.67 1.17
C GLU A 115 -8.21 -4.68 1.32
N LYS A 116 -8.90 -5.75 0.91
CA LYS A 116 -10.34 -5.92 1.17
C LYS A 116 -10.62 -5.56 2.63
N PRO A 117 -11.64 -4.74 2.92
CA PRO A 117 -11.91 -4.26 4.27
C PRO A 117 -12.25 -5.44 5.18
N THR A 118 -11.22 -5.99 5.83
CA THR A 118 -11.28 -7.25 6.55
C THR A 118 -10.78 -7.12 7.99
N HIS A 119 -10.02 -6.07 8.30
CA HIS A 119 -9.53 -5.85 9.66
C HIS A 119 -10.39 -4.81 10.38
N ALA A 120 -11.17 -5.28 11.37
CA ALA A 120 -11.99 -4.44 12.25
C ALA A 120 -11.20 -3.43 13.09
N LEU A 121 -9.86 -3.50 13.08
CA LEU A 121 -8.98 -2.52 13.72
C LEU A 121 -8.68 -1.30 12.82
N GLU A 122 -9.03 -1.36 11.54
CA GLU A 122 -8.69 -0.33 10.53
C GLU A 122 -9.93 0.38 9.98
N VAL A 123 -11.12 -0.23 10.14
CA VAL A 123 -12.38 0.26 9.60
C VAL A 123 -13.42 0.39 10.72
N LEU A 124 -13.97 1.58 10.90
CA LEU A 124 -15.05 1.90 11.84
C LEU A 124 -16.43 1.56 11.28
N ASP A 125 -16.63 1.78 9.98
CA ASP A 125 -17.92 1.58 9.31
C ASP A 125 -17.73 1.34 7.80
N VAL A 126 -18.76 0.79 7.14
CA VAL A 126 -18.78 0.48 5.72
C VAL A 126 -20.15 0.86 5.15
N GLY A 127 -20.17 1.60 4.03
CA GLY A 127 -21.42 2.11 3.45
C GLY A 127 -21.40 2.22 1.93
N TRP A 128 -22.60 2.17 1.35
CA TRP A 128 -22.85 2.40 -0.07
C TRP A 128 -23.48 3.76 -0.28
N PHE A 129 -22.82 4.63 -1.03
CA PHE A 129 -23.23 6.02 -1.20
C PHE A 129 -23.47 6.37 -2.68
N PRO A 130 -24.58 7.02 -3.03
CA PRO A 130 -24.76 7.52 -4.39
C PRO A 130 -23.75 8.63 -4.69
N LYS A 131 -23.41 8.83 -5.97
CA LYS A 131 -22.49 9.88 -6.43
C LYS A 131 -22.78 11.27 -5.84
N ASP A 132 -24.06 11.64 -5.77
CA ASP A 132 -24.52 12.96 -5.30
C ASP A 132 -24.91 12.97 -3.81
N GLY A 133 -24.61 11.90 -3.07
CA GLY A 133 -24.92 11.76 -1.65
C GLY A 133 -23.77 11.07 -0.89
N LEU A 134 -22.55 11.54 -1.12
CA LEU A 134 -21.37 11.14 -0.36
C LEU A 134 -21.46 11.66 1.09
N PRO A 135 -20.83 10.98 2.06
CA PRO A 135 -20.74 11.47 3.44
C PRO A 135 -19.91 12.76 3.53
N GLU A 136 -20.08 13.53 4.61
CA GLU A 136 -19.42 14.84 4.77
C GLU A 136 -17.90 14.73 4.95
N GLU A 137 -17.42 13.76 5.75
CA GLU A 137 -16.00 13.61 6.10
C GLU A 137 -15.24 12.69 5.14
N ILE A 138 -15.16 13.05 3.86
CA ILE A 138 -14.37 12.31 2.86
C ILE A 138 -12.87 12.62 3.04
N ASP A 139 -12.02 11.60 2.93
CA ASP A 139 -10.58 11.78 2.92
C ASP A 139 -10.16 12.71 1.76
N PRO A 140 -9.35 13.76 1.98
CA PRO A 140 -8.99 14.72 0.93
C PRO A 140 -8.41 14.09 -0.33
N ALA A 141 -7.67 12.97 -0.23
CA ALA A 141 -7.14 12.26 -1.39
C ALA A 141 -8.24 11.67 -2.29
N HIS A 142 -9.42 11.43 -1.72
CA HIS A 142 -10.54 10.77 -2.38
C HIS A 142 -11.56 11.74 -3.01
N VAL A 143 -11.53 13.02 -2.62
CA VAL A 143 -12.42 14.07 -3.14
C VAL A 143 -12.32 14.18 -4.67
N THR A 144 -11.13 14.05 -5.23
CA THR A 144 -10.91 14.07 -6.68
C THR A 144 -11.04 12.68 -7.31
N ARG A 145 -10.60 11.62 -6.64
CA ARG A 145 -10.58 10.25 -7.16
C ARG A 145 -11.96 9.63 -7.35
N ILE A 146 -12.91 9.89 -6.45
CA ILE A 146 -14.27 9.34 -6.56
C ILE A 146 -14.96 9.85 -7.84
N PRO A 147 -14.97 11.16 -8.16
CA PRO A 147 -15.45 11.63 -9.47
C PRO A 147 -14.73 10.99 -10.66
N GLU A 148 -13.41 10.83 -10.61
CA GLU A 148 -12.66 10.14 -11.68
C GLU A 148 -13.12 8.70 -11.87
N ALA A 149 -13.33 7.98 -10.78
CA ALA A 149 -13.78 6.59 -10.83
C ALA A 149 -15.12 6.46 -11.56
N TYR A 150 -16.07 7.36 -11.30
CA TYR A 150 -17.33 7.40 -12.06
C TYR A 150 -17.11 7.70 -13.55
N ARG A 151 -16.21 8.63 -13.90
CA ARG A 151 -15.90 8.92 -15.32
C ARG A 151 -15.28 7.70 -16.03
N VAL A 152 -14.41 6.97 -15.34
CA VAL A 152 -13.82 5.73 -15.87
C VAL A 152 -14.90 4.66 -16.02
N TRP A 153 -15.75 4.48 -15.01
CA TRP A 153 -16.83 3.50 -15.02
C TRP A 153 -17.86 3.74 -16.13
N HIS A 154 -18.22 5.00 -16.40
CA HIS A 154 -19.13 5.37 -17.49
C HIS A 154 -18.48 5.32 -18.88
N GLY A 155 -17.17 5.10 -18.98
CA GLY A 155 -16.44 5.09 -20.24
C GLY A 155 -16.09 6.48 -20.79
N ASP A 156 -16.33 7.55 -20.00
CA ASP A 156 -15.98 8.93 -20.35
C ASP A 156 -14.47 9.16 -20.32
N ARG A 157 -13.72 8.31 -19.59
CA ARG A 157 -12.27 8.39 -19.43
C ARG A 157 -11.65 7.00 -19.36
N ARG A 158 -10.39 6.86 -19.79
CA ARG A 158 -9.57 5.67 -19.51
C ARG A 158 -8.87 5.80 -18.15
N ALA A 159 -8.74 4.70 -17.42
CA ALA A 159 -7.94 4.63 -16.20
C ALA A 159 -6.47 5.02 -16.48
N VAL A 160 -5.89 5.81 -15.58
CA VAL A 160 -4.49 6.28 -15.63
C VAL A 160 -3.91 6.26 -14.23
N PHE A 161 -2.58 6.11 -14.11
CA PHE A 161 -1.88 6.36 -12.85
C PHE A 161 -1.84 7.86 -12.56
N ASP A 162 -2.31 8.27 -11.38
CA ASP A 162 -2.20 9.64 -10.89
C ASP A 162 -0.99 9.75 -9.93
N GLY A 163 -0.05 10.64 -10.23
CA GLY A 163 1.01 10.97 -9.29
C GLY A 163 0.49 11.99 -8.29
N ILE A 164 0.31 11.62 -7.02
CA ILE A 164 0.18 12.63 -5.97
C ILE A 164 1.60 13.12 -5.67
N GLY A 165 1.94 14.31 -6.17
CA GLY A 165 3.07 15.05 -5.64
C GLY A 165 2.68 15.56 -4.25
N PHE A 166 3.30 15.03 -3.19
CA PHE A 166 3.38 15.77 -1.94
C PHE A 166 4.31 16.96 -2.21
N ALA A 167 3.73 18.15 -2.35
CA ALA A 167 4.48 19.40 -2.39
C ALA A 167 5.06 19.73 -1.01
#